data_AF-B3S3Q7-F1
#
_entry.id   AF-B3S3Q7-F1
#
_cell.length_a   1.000
_cell.length_b   1.000
_cell.length_c   1.000
_cell.angle_alpha   90.00
_cell.angle_beta   90.00
_cell.angle_gamma   90.00
#
_symmetry.space_group_name_H-M   'P 1'
#
loop_
_entity.id
_entity.type
_entity.pdbx_description
1 polymer ?
#
loop_
_entity_poly.entity_id
_entity_poly.type
_entity_poly.pdbx_seq_one_letter_code
_entity_poly.pdbx_strand_id
1 'polypeptide(L)' 'PKSNAEIKEFAEKNFNAEFQLFSKIKVNGSEALPLYKYLKSRLPGTLGNFIKWNFSKFLCNKEGVPVQRYSPRTAP' A
#
# COMPACT_ATOMS: atom_id res chain seq x y z
N PRO A 1 -13.60 -12.01 4.30
CA PRO A 1 -12.82 -10.75 4.53
C PRO A 1 -13.63 -9.77 5.38
N LYS A 2 -13.00 -9.05 6.32
CA LYS A 2 -13.67 -8.03 7.14
C LYS A 2 -14.15 -6.83 6.30
N SER A 3 -15.19 -6.15 6.78
CA SER A 3 -15.72 -4.89 6.24
C SER A 3 -14.77 -3.71 6.50
N ASN A 4 -14.96 -2.58 5.82
CA ASN A 4 -14.14 -1.38 6.04
C ASN A 4 -14.27 -0.85 7.47
N ALA A 5 -15.47 -0.91 8.06
CA ALA A 5 -15.71 -0.48 9.44
C ALA A 5 -14.95 -1.33 10.46
N GLU A 6 -15.03 -2.66 10.33
CA GLU A 6 -14.29 -3.58 11.21
C GLU A 6 -12.76 -3.45 11.06
N ILE A 7 -12.26 -3.11 9.87
CA ILE A 7 -10.82 -2.88 9.64
C ILE A 7 -10.37 -1.60 10.34
N LYS A 8 -11.14 -0.52 10.22
CA LYS A 8 -10.83 0.77 10.87
C LYS A 8 -10.80 0.62 12.38
N GLU A 9 -11.84 0.02 12.96
CA GLU A 9 -11.91 -0.22 14.41
C GLU A 9 -10.74 -1.08 14.91
N PHE A 10 -10.38 -2.13 14.17
CA PHE A 10 -9.23 -2.97 14.50
C PHE A 10 -7.91 -2.18 14.48
N ALA A 11 -7.69 -1.33 13.49
CA ALA A 11 -6.47 -0.55 13.38
C ALA A 11 -6.34 0.50 14.49
N GLU A 12 -7.43 1.20 14.81
CA GLU A 12 -7.50 2.22 15.86
C GLU A 12 -7.25 1.61 17.24
N LYS A 13 -7.92 0.51 17.57
CA LYS A 13 -7.82 -0.12 18.90
C LYS A 13 -6.47 -0.79 19.18
N ASN A 14 -5.83 -1.37 18.17
CA ASN A 14 -4.66 -2.23 18.37
C ASN A 14 -3.32 -1.56 18.06
N PHE A 15 -3.32 -0.50 17.24
CA PHE A 15 -2.08 0.09 16.73
C PHE A 15 -2.00 1.61 16.90
N ASN A 16 -2.99 2.24 17.55
CA ASN A 16 -3.09 3.70 17.67
C ASN A 16 -2.77 4.39 16.34
N ALA A 17 -3.37 3.89 15.24
CA ALA A 17 -3.07 4.39 13.92
C ALA A 17 -3.53 5.85 13.79
N GLU A 18 -2.59 6.79 13.92
CA GLU A 18 -2.84 8.24 13.77
C GLU A 18 -2.93 8.67 12.29
N PHE A 19 -2.52 7.79 11.37
CA PHE A 19 -2.57 8.03 9.94
C PHE A 19 -3.93 7.63 9.34
N GLN A 20 -4.29 8.28 8.24
CA GLN A 20 -5.54 7.99 7.54
C GLN A 20 -5.56 6.57 6.96
N LEU A 21 -6.56 5.77 7.37
CA LEU A 21 -6.90 4.51 6.71
C LEU A 21 -7.89 4.75 5.57
N PHE A 22 -7.63 4.10 4.44
CA PHE A 22 -8.52 4.12 3.27
C PHE A 22 -9.33 2.82 3.19
N SER A 23 -10.42 2.86 2.41
CA SER A 23 -11.23 1.68 2.08
C SER A 23 -10.39 0.57 1.47
N LYS A 24 -10.84 -0.68 1.67
CA LYS A 24 -10.21 -1.86 1.06
C LYS A 24 -10.30 -1.79 -0.47
N ILE A 25 -9.18 -2.05 -1.13
CA ILE A 25 -9.01 -1.95 -2.59
C ILE A 25 -8.23 -3.15 -3.13
N LYS A 26 -8.27 -3.35 -4.45
CA LYS A 26 -7.31 -4.20 -5.15
C LYS A 26 -6.08 -3.39 -5.54
N VAL A 27 -4.89 -3.94 -5.27
CA VAL A 27 -3.60 -3.32 -5.63
C VAL A 27 -2.91 -4.03 -6.80
N ASN A 28 -3.39 -5.21 -7.18
CA ASN A 28 -2.93 -6.02 -8.31
C ASN A 28 -4.12 -6.39 -9.21
N GLY A 29 -3.82 -6.87 -10.43
CA GLY A 29 -4.81 -7.25 -11.43
C GLY A 29 -5.40 -6.06 -12.20
N SER A 30 -6.36 -6.36 -13.07
CA SER A 30 -7.07 -5.41 -13.94
C SER A 30 -7.81 -4.33 -13.14
N GLU A 31 -8.42 -4.73 -12.03
CA GLU A 31 -9.15 -3.85 -11.10
C GLU A 31 -8.26 -3.05 -10.14
N ALA A 32 -6.92 -3.14 -10.27
CA ALA A 32 -6.05 -2.32 -9.42
C ALA A 32 -6.33 -0.83 -9.64
N LEU A 33 -6.39 -0.06 -8.56
CA LEU A 33 -6.57 1.38 -8.64
C LEU A 33 -5.45 2.04 -9.45
N PRO A 34 -5.73 3.13 -10.19
CA PRO A 34 -4.73 3.84 -11.00
C PRO A 34 -3.47 4.23 -10.22
N LEU A 35 -3.62 4.67 -8.97
CA LEU A 35 -2.49 4.97 -8.09
C LEU A 35 -1.51 3.80 -7.98
N TYR A 36 -2.01 2.59 -7.69
CA TYR A 36 -1.15 1.43 -7.54
C TYR A 36 -0.58 0.93 -8.86
N LYS A 37 -1.29 1.12 -9.98
CA LYS A 37 -0.74 0.88 -11.32
C LYS A 37 0.46 1.81 -11.58
N TYR A 38 0.32 3.09 -11.27
CA TYR A 38 1.38 4.10 -11.39
C TYR A 38 2.58 3.81 -10.48
N LEU A 39 2.36 3.57 -9.18
CA LEU A 39 3.44 3.29 -8.23
C LEU A 39 4.28 2.06 -8.66
N LYS A 40 3.62 0.99 -9.10
CA LYS A 40 4.28 -0.23 -9.57
C LYS A 40 5.02 -0.06 -10.89
N SER A 41 4.56 0.83 -11.78
CA SER A 41 5.26 1.11 -13.04
C SER A 41 6.49 1.99 -12.84
N ARG A 42 6.44 2.94 -11.90
CA ARG A 42 7.58 3.80 -11.55
C ARG A 42 8.64 3.08 -10.72
N LEU A 43 8.21 2.21 -9.80
CA LEU A 43 9.10 1.47 -8.89
C LEU A 43 8.79 -0.04 -8.97
N PRO A 44 9.30 -0.73 -10.00
CA PRO A 44 9.09 -2.16 -10.17
C PRO A 44 9.72 -2.97 -9.02
N GLY A 45 9.18 -4.15 -8.76
CA GLY A 45 9.76 -5.08 -7.80
C GLY A 45 10.86 -5.94 -8.45
N THR A 46 11.56 -6.72 -7.63
CA THR A 46 12.69 -7.55 -8.10
C THR A 46 12.29 -8.73 -8.99
N LEU A 47 11.04 -9.19 -8.91
CA LEU A 47 10.49 -10.21 -9.83
C LEU A 47 9.12 -9.72 -10.31
N GLY A 48 9.13 -8.83 -11.30
CA GLY A 48 7.93 -8.19 -11.83
C GLY A 48 7.45 -6.98 -11.02
N ASN A 49 6.41 -6.31 -11.53
CA ASN A 49 5.92 -5.07 -10.94
C ASN A 49 4.87 -5.27 -9.83
N PHE A 50 4.30 -6.47 -9.69
CA PHE A 50 3.21 -6.74 -8.75
C PHE A 50 3.61 -6.55 -7.28
N ILE A 51 2.64 -6.21 -6.43
CA ILE A 51 2.83 -6.16 -4.98
C ILE A 51 2.80 -7.59 -4.45
N LYS A 52 3.95 -8.07 -3.97
CA LYS A 52 4.16 -9.49 -3.62
C LYS A 52 3.39 -9.93 -2.38
N TRP A 53 3.25 -9.05 -1.38
CA TRP A 53 2.59 -9.36 -0.12
C TRP A 53 2.10 -8.10 0.60
N ASN A 54 1.33 -8.30 1.67
CA ASN A 54 0.91 -7.27 2.61
C ASN A 54 2.12 -6.47 3.14
N PHE A 55 1.89 -5.20 3.47
CA PHE A 55 2.92 -4.27 3.97
C PHE A 55 4.05 -3.95 2.97
N SER A 56 3.80 -3.95 1.66
CA SER A 56 4.70 -3.28 0.72
C SER A 56 4.57 -1.76 0.87
N LYS A 57 5.68 -1.03 0.91
CA LYS A 57 5.68 0.43 1.15
C LYS A 57 6.24 1.19 -0.06
N PHE A 58 5.71 2.38 -0.30
CA PHE A 58 6.20 3.32 -1.30
C PHE A 58 6.45 4.66 -0.61
N LEU A 59 7.65 5.21 -0.79
CA LEU A 59 8.00 6.55 -0.36
C LEU A 59 7.82 7.50 -1.54
N CYS A 60 7.06 8.57 -1.32
CA CYS A 60 6.87 9.65 -2.28
C CYS A 60 7.51 10.92 -1.72
N ASN A 61 8.13 11.72 -2.59
CA ASN A 61 8.65 13.04 -2.21
C ASN A 61 7.53 14.09 -2.15
N LYS A 62 7.88 15.32 -1.78
CA LYS A 62 6.93 16.45 -1.62
C LYS A 62 6.27 16.87 -2.94
N GLU A 63 6.87 16.55 -4.08
CA GLU A 63 6.32 16.78 -5.42
C GLU A 63 5.33 15.66 -5.85
N GLY A 64 5.10 14.66 -5.01
CA GLY A 64 4.21 13.53 -5.31
C GLY A 64 4.83 12.46 -6.21
N VAL A 65 6.16 12.48 -6.39
CA VAL A 65 6.89 11.50 -7.19
C VAL A 65 7.31 10.33 -6.31
N PRO A 66 7.01 9.07 -6.68
CA PRO A 66 7.49 7.90 -5.96
C PRO A 66 9.00 7.75 -6.16
N VAL A 67 9.75 7.71 -5.05
CA VAL A 67 11.22 7.70 -5.04
C VAL A 67 11.82 6.37 -4.55
N GLN A 68 11.12 5.62 -3.70
CA GLN A 68 11.63 4.35 -3.18
C GLN A 68 10.50 3.36 -2.86
N ARG A 69 10.77 2.07 -3.08
CA ARG A 69 9.86 0.96 -2.74
C ARG A 69 10.54 0.02 -1.77
N TYR A 70 9.85 -0.30 -0.67
CA TYR A 70 10.36 -1.19 0.37
C TYR A 70 9.62 -2.52 0.42
N SER A 71 10.36 -3.57 0.77
CA SER A 71 9.85 -4.93 0.92
C SER A 71 8.87 -5.03 2.10
N PRO A 72 7.89 -5.95 2.06
CA PRO A 72 7.12 -6.37 3.23
C PRO A 72 7.94 -6.57 4.50
N ARG A 73 9.16 -7.10 4.37
CA ARG A 73 10.06 -7.41 5.50
C ARG A 73 10.89 -6.23 6.00
N THR A 74 10.90 -5.10 5.30
CA THR A 74 11.61 -3.91 5.76
C THR A 74 10.79 -3.23 6.85
N ALA A 75 11.36 -3.09 8.05
CA ALA A 75 10.72 -2.33 9.12
C ALA A 75 10.55 -0.85 8.72
N PRO A 76 9.51 -0.15 9.21
CA PRO A 76 9.38 1.30 9.07
C PRO A 76 10.59 2.04 9.65
#